data_AF-A0A2T4MZQ5-F1
#
_entry.id   AF-A0A2T4MZQ5-F1
#
_cell.length_a   1.000
_cell.length_b   1.000
_cell.length_c   1.000
_cell.angle_alpha   90.00
_cell.angle_beta   90.00
_cell.angle_gamma   90.00
#
_symmetry.space_group_name_H-M   'P 1'
#
loop_
_entity.id
_entity.type
_entity.pdbx_description
1 polymer ?
#
loop_
_entity_poly.entity_id
_entity_poly.type
_entity_poly.pdbx_seq_one_letter_code
_entity_poly.pdbx_strand_id
1 'polypeptide(L)'
;MSNSMKVSGLVKALIKSSVETNVFLVNGVRLSGCIEKADASTLILVRDGKKQAIYRHAIATIVPVGQFSKEAFDSAADCAEQSTGESLLSGLVKTGDNINAFMLNGIRLSGVLLCEDDEMLLMSVPEKDQFQSVMKRAIATLSALD
;
A
#
# COMPACT_ATOMS: atom_id res chain seq x y z
N MET A 1 -2.63 26.99 -4.75
CA MET A 1 -2.14 25.59 -4.74
C MET A 1 -3.09 24.76 -3.91
N SER A 2 -3.69 23.71 -4.50
CA SER A 2 -4.68 22.86 -3.84
C SER A 2 -4.06 22.05 -2.68
N ASN A 3 -4.83 21.74 -1.64
CA ASN A 3 -4.33 20.95 -0.49
C ASN A 3 -3.81 19.57 -0.92
N SER A 4 -4.33 18.99 -2.02
CA SER A 4 -3.85 17.72 -2.59
C SER A 4 -2.37 17.77 -3.01
N MET A 5 -1.93 18.88 -3.62
CA MET A 5 -0.53 19.07 -4.02
C MET A 5 0.41 19.12 -2.81
N LYS A 6 -0.03 19.74 -1.70
CA LYS A 6 0.76 19.81 -0.46
C LYS A 6 0.96 18.43 0.17
N VAL A 7 -0.08 17.60 0.17
CA VAL A 7 0.00 16.23 0.73
C VAL A 7 0.94 15.36 -0.11
N SER A 8 0.86 15.45 -1.44
CA SER A 8 1.78 14.71 -2.33
C SER A 8 3.24 15.09 -2.08
N GLY A 9 3.54 16.38 -1.92
CA GLY A 9 4.88 16.86 -1.58
C GLY A 9 5.41 16.31 -0.24
N LEU A 10 4.56 16.27 0.80
CA LEU A 10 4.93 15.71 2.11
C LEU A 10 5.22 14.20 2.04
N VAL A 11 4.42 13.43 1.30
CA VAL A 11 4.66 11.99 1.13
C VAL A 11 5.99 11.75 0.41
N LYS A 12 6.33 12.54 -0.61
CA LYS A 12 7.65 12.47 -1.27
C LYS A 12 8.80 12.80 -0.32
N ALA A 13 8.62 13.78 0.57
CA ALA A 13 9.64 14.11 1.57
C ALA A 13 9.85 12.97 2.60
N LEU A 14 8.77 12.25 2.98
CA LEU A 14 8.86 11.04 3.81
C LEU A 14 9.64 9.92 3.10
N ILE A 15 9.40 9.71 1.80
CA ILE A 15 10.13 8.73 0.98
C ILE A 15 11.62 9.06 0.95
N LYS A 16 11.98 10.31 0.63
CA LYS A 16 13.38 10.76 0.55
C LYS A 16 14.13 10.58 1.87
N SER A 17 13.44 10.76 2.98
CA SER A 17 14.01 10.65 4.33
C SER A 17 14.00 9.21 4.87
N SER A 18 13.37 8.26 4.15
CA SER A 18 13.20 6.86 4.56
C SER A 18 12.69 6.71 6.00
N VAL A 19 11.79 7.62 6.41
CA VAL A 19 11.25 7.68 7.77
C VAL A 19 10.21 6.57 7.94
N GLU A 20 10.34 5.80 9.02
CA GLU A 20 9.34 4.82 9.40
C GLU A 20 7.99 5.53 9.64
N THR A 21 6.92 4.97 9.10
CA THR A 21 5.62 5.62 9.02
C THR A 21 4.50 4.63 9.34
N ASN A 22 3.54 5.08 10.14
CA ASN A 22 2.30 4.37 10.41
C ASN A 22 1.21 4.87 9.45
N VAL A 23 0.66 3.95 8.65
CA VAL A 23 -0.45 4.20 7.75
C VAL A 23 -1.70 3.57 8.34
N PHE A 24 -2.69 4.41 8.65
CA PHE A 24 -4.00 3.99 9.14
C PHE A 24 -4.96 3.92 7.96
N LEU A 25 -5.59 2.77 7.78
CA LEU A 25 -6.59 2.55 6.75
C LEU A 25 -7.99 2.94 7.25
N VAL A 26 -8.90 3.23 6.32
CA VAL A 26 -10.30 3.61 6.61
C VAL A 26 -11.05 2.58 7.45
N ASN A 27 -10.66 1.31 7.35
CA ASN A 27 -11.23 0.21 8.13
C ASN A 27 -10.61 0.05 9.54
N GLY A 28 -9.66 0.91 9.93
CA GLY A 28 -8.98 0.86 11.21
C GLY A 28 -7.73 -0.03 11.27
N VAL A 29 -7.33 -0.69 10.17
CA VAL A 29 -6.07 -1.45 10.13
C VAL A 29 -4.89 -0.47 10.17
N ARG A 30 -3.93 -0.72 11.06
CA ARG A 30 -2.65 0.01 11.13
C ARG A 30 -1.56 -0.79 10.44
N LEU A 31 -0.96 -0.20 9.42
CA LEU A 31 0.24 -0.68 8.76
C LEU A 31 1.44 0.17 9.23
N SER A 32 2.59 -0.46 9.43
CA SER A 32 3.82 0.20 9.88
C SER A 32 4.94 -0.21 8.93
N GLY A 33 5.76 0.73 8.51
CA GLY A 33 6.89 0.47 7.62
C GLY A 33 7.45 1.74 7.00
N CYS A 34 8.39 1.60 6.07
CA CYS A 34 8.93 2.75 5.32
C CYS A 34 8.21 2.87 3.98
N ILE A 35 7.84 4.09 3.60
CA ILE A 35 7.24 4.34 2.28
C ILE A 35 8.37 4.35 1.26
N GLU A 36 8.35 3.40 0.32
CA GLU A 36 9.38 3.30 -0.73
C GLU A 36 9.02 4.17 -1.93
N LYS A 37 7.75 4.11 -2.37
CA LYS A 37 7.27 4.82 -3.56
C LYS A 37 5.79 5.19 -3.39
N ALA A 38 5.35 6.28 -4.01
CA ALA A 38 3.94 6.68 -4.02
C ALA A 38 3.56 7.37 -5.34
N ASP A 39 2.39 7.01 -5.86
CA ASP A 39 1.76 7.54 -7.07
C ASP A 39 0.46 8.28 -6.73
N ALA A 40 -0.31 8.65 -7.76
CA ALA A 40 -1.61 9.27 -7.64
C ALA A 40 -2.64 8.37 -6.91
N SER A 41 -2.68 7.08 -7.25
CA SER A 41 -3.67 6.10 -6.76
C SER A 41 -3.14 5.15 -5.70
N THR A 42 -1.83 4.86 -5.70
CA THR A 42 -1.25 3.76 -4.92
C THR A 42 0.01 4.18 -4.17
N LEU A 43 0.23 3.58 -3.01
CA LEU A 43 1.40 3.76 -2.15
C LEU A 43 2.04 2.40 -1.85
N ILE A 44 3.36 2.32 -1.99
CA ILE A 44 4.14 1.11 -1.66
C ILE A 44 4.80 1.30 -0.30
N LEU A 45 4.36 0.50 0.66
CA LEU A 45 4.92 0.42 2.01
C LEU A 45 5.79 -0.84 2.11
N VAL A 46 6.98 -0.71 2.67
CA VAL A 46 7.89 -1.84 2.89
C VAL A 46 8.05 -2.09 4.37
N ARG A 47 7.87 -3.34 4.77
CA ARG A 47 8.03 -3.80 6.15
C ARG A 47 8.63 -5.19 6.14
N ASP A 48 9.71 -5.40 6.91
CA ASP A 48 10.36 -6.71 7.06
C ASP A 48 10.72 -7.37 5.71
N GLY A 49 11.17 -6.56 4.74
CA GLY A 49 11.50 -7.01 3.38
C GLY A 49 10.30 -7.35 2.48
N LYS A 50 9.06 -7.19 2.97
CA LYS A 50 7.83 -7.43 2.19
C LYS A 50 7.24 -6.12 1.69
N LYS A 51 6.95 -6.06 0.39
CA LYS A 51 6.25 -4.94 -0.23
C LYS A 51 4.74 -5.07 -0.03
N GLN A 52 4.11 -3.96 0.31
CA GLN A 52 2.67 -3.85 0.51
C GLN A 52 2.15 -2.71 -0.37
N ALA A 53 1.28 -3.04 -1.32
CA ALA A 53 0.59 -2.05 -2.13
C ALA A 53 -0.67 -1.61 -1.39
N ILE A 54 -0.81 -0.31 -1.16
CA ILE A 54 -1.91 0.28 -0.43
C ILE A 54 -2.58 1.28 -1.35
N TYR A 55 -3.86 1.09 -1.63
CA TYR A 55 -4.62 2.08 -2.37
C TYR A 55 -4.82 3.34 -1.55
N ARG A 56 -4.60 4.49 -2.17
CA ARG A 56 -4.70 5.80 -1.51
C ARG A 56 -6.10 6.09 -0.99
N HIS A 57 -7.13 5.59 -1.68
CA HIS A 57 -8.52 5.69 -1.23
C HIS A 57 -8.78 4.90 0.07
N ALA A 58 -7.95 3.89 0.38
CA ALA A 58 -8.08 3.08 1.58
C ALA A 58 -7.32 3.70 2.76
N ILE A 59 -6.53 4.76 2.54
CA ILE A 59 -5.74 5.43 3.56
C ILE A 59 -6.58 6.52 4.23
N ALA A 60 -6.73 6.42 5.55
CA ALA A 60 -7.33 7.45 6.37
C ALA A 60 -6.29 8.47 6.85
N THR A 61 -5.12 8.02 7.32
CA THR A 61 -4.10 8.93 7.89
C THR A 61 -2.70 8.33 7.78
N ILE A 62 -1.70 9.19 7.52
CA ILE A 62 -0.28 8.84 7.49
C ILE A 62 0.41 9.56 8.64
N VAL A 63 1.11 8.83 9.51
CA VAL A 63 1.77 9.36 10.71
C VAL A 63 3.23 8.93 10.72
N PRO A 64 4.20 9.83 10.49
CA PRO A 64 5.61 9.50 10.61
C PRO A 64 5.96 9.14 12.06
N VAL A 65 6.86 8.18 12.23
CA VAL A 65 7.43 7.82 13.54
C VAL A 65 8.54 8.81 13.84
N GLY A 66 8.34 9.62 14.88
CA GLY A 66 9.28 10.65 15.30
C GLY A 66 8.93 12.06 14.80
N GLN A 67 9.81 13.01 15.07
CA GLN A 67 9.61 14.40 14.67
C GLN A 67 9.95 14.56 13.19
N PHE A 68 8.93 14.81 12.38
CA PHE A 68 9.13 15.22 10.98
C PHE A 68 9.08 16.75 10.91
N SER A 69 10.22 17.39 10.66
CA SER A 69 10.28 18.85 10.64
C SER A 69 9.51 19.39 9.44
N LYS A 70 8.72 20.44 9.69
CA LYS A 70 7.96 21.13 8.64
C LYS A 70 8.88 21.72 7.57
N GLU A 71 10.15 21.94 7.87
CA GLU A 71 11.18 22.46 6.97
C GLU A 71 11.50 21.52 5.81
N ALA A 72 11.31 20.20 5.99
CA ALA A 72 11.41 19.22 4.90
C ALA A 72 10.33 19.42 3.80
N PHE A 73 9.33 20.27 4.05
CA PHE A 73 8.29 20.67 3.09
C PHE A 73 8.82 21.57 1.97
N ASP A 74 9.75 22.48 2.28
CA ASP A 74 10.15 23.53 1.33
C ASP A 74 11.16 23.03 0.30
N SER A 75 12.00 22.06 0.65
CA SER A 75 13.01 21.49 -0.27
C SER A 75 12.46 20.46 -1.25
N ALA A 76 11.22 19.98 -1.06
CA ALA A 76 10.57 18.99 -1.93
C ALA A 76 9.59 19.63 -2.93
N ALA A 77 9.27 20.92 -2.75
CA ALA A 77 8.39 21.67 -3.65
C ALA A 77 9.00 21.92 -5.05
N ASP A 78 10.33 21.78 -5.18
CA ASP A 78 11.05 21.87 -6.46
C ASP A 78 11.13 20.55 -7.24
N CYS A 79 10.58 19.45 -6.71
CA CYS A 79 10.49 18.20 -7.48
C CYS A 79 9.30 18.26 -8.43
N ALA A 80 9.55 18.90 -9.57
CA ALA A 80 8.74 18.84 -10.78
C ALA A 80 8.11 17.45 -10.97
N GLU A 81 6.85 17.45 -11.38
CA GLU A 81 6.11 16.28 -11.82
C GLU A 81 6.91 15.55 -12.90
N GLN A 82 7.67 14.53 -12.50
CA GLN A 82 8.11 13.51 -13.44
C GLN A 82 6.96 12.54 -13.59
N SER A 83 6.01 12.91 -14.45
CA SER A 83 5.05 12.00 -15.10
C SER A 83 5.79 11.07 -16.08
N THR A 84 6.94 10.53 -15.69
CA THR A 84 7.78 9.71 -16.55
C THR A 84 7.54 8.24 -16.22
N GLY A 85 6.35 7.78 -16.61
CA GLY A 85 6.30 6.76 -17.65
C GLY A 85 6.03 5.32 -17.25
N GLU A 86 5.96 4.94 -15.98
CA GLU A 86 5.55 3.59 -15.57
C GLU A 86 4.79 3.67 -14.24
N SER A 87 3.51 3.26 -14.19
CA SER A 87 2.78 3.11 -12.92
C SER A 87 3.63 2.26 -11.98
N LEU A 88 3.75 2.61 -10.70
CA LEU A 88 4.55 1.85 -9.73
C LEU A 88 4.20 0.37 -9.71
N LEU A 89 2.92 0.06 -9.98
CA LEU A 89 2.47 -1.31 -10.05
C LEU A 89 2.89 -2.02 -11.32
N SER A 90 3.10 -1.31 -12.44
CA SER A 90 3.66 -1.91 -13.67
C SER A 90 5.07 -2.46 -13.45
N GLY A 91 5.88 -1.82 -12.59
CA GLY A 91 7.17 -2.35 -12.17
C GLY A 91 7.04 -3.64 -11.36
N LEU A 92 6.03 -3.73 -10.48
CA LEU A 92 5.74 -4.95 -9.71
C LEU A 92 5.21 -6.07 -10.60
N VAL A 93 4.36 -5.75 -11.58
CA VAL A 93 3.85 -6.71 -12.59
C VAL A 93 5.00 -7.32 -13.38
N LYS A 94 5.96 -6.50 -13.85
CA LYS A 94 7.14 -6.98 -14.57
C LYS A 94 8.05 -7.86 -13.72
N THR A 95 8.18 -7.54 -12.43
CA THR A 95 9.05 -8.29 -11.51
C THR A 95 8.42 -9.60 -11.08
N GLY A 96 7.08 -9.69 -11.04
CA GLY A 96 6.37 -10.89 -10.58
C GLY A 96 6.49 -11.13 -9.08
N ASP A 97 6.74 -10.06 -8.29
CA ASP A 97 6.87 -10.14 -6.85
C ASP A 97 5.55 -10.56 -6.19
N ASN A 98 5.63 -11.38 -5.13
CA ASN A 98 4.48 -11.66 -4.27
C ASN A 98 4.27 -10.51 -3.29
N ILE A 99 3.17 -9.77 -3.46
CA ILE A 99 2.86 -8.55 -2.70
C ILE A 99 1.60 -8.73 -1.84
N ASN A 100 1.49 -7.89 -0.81
CA ASN A 100 0.25 -7.76 -0.06
C ASN A 100 -0.49 -6.50 -0.51
N ALA A 101 -1.70 -6.63 -1.04
CA ALA A 101 -2.55 -5.50 -1.38
C ALA A 101 -3.58 -5.26 -0.28
N PHE A 102 -3.77 -4.01 0.13
CA PHE A 102 -4.81 -3.62 1.09
C PHE A 102 -5.88 -2.75 0.39
N MET A 103 -7.12 -3.25 0.39
CA MET A 103 -8.28 -2.59 -0.25
C MET A 103 -9.12 -1.79 0.77
N LEU A 104 -10.04 -0.96 0.25
CA LEU A 104 -11.00 -0.13 1.03
C LEU A 104 -11.73 -0.90 2.13
N ASN A 105 -12.24 -2.07 1.79
CA ASN A 105 -13.04 -2.90 2.69
C ASN A 105 -12.18 -3.59 3.75
N GLY A 106 -10.89 -3.29 3.81
CA GLY A 106 -9.98 -3.94 4.76
C GLY A 106 -9.52 -5.32 4.36
N ILE A 107 -9.88 -5.75 3.15
CA ILE A 107 -9.46 -7.04 2.62
C ILE A 107 -7.99 -6.92 2.26
N ARG A 108 -7.18 -7.78 2.87
CA ARG A 108 -5.79 -8.01 2.48
C ARG A 108 -5.75 -9.14 1.48
N LEU A 109 -5.31 -8.85 0.27
CA LEU A 109 -5.00 -9.85 -0.75
C LEU A 109 -3.49 -10.09 -0.75
N SER A 110 -3.06 -11.33 -0.91
CA SER A 110 -1.64 -11.69 -1.01
C SER A 110 -1.43 -12.49 -2.28
N GLY A 111 -0.55 -12.04 -3.16
CA GLY A 111 -0.32 -12.69 -4.43
C GLY A 111 0.57 -11.88 -5.36
N VAL A 112 0.75 -12.40 -6.56
CA VAL A 112 1.49 -11.75 -7.64
C VAL A 112 0.54 -10.85 -8.42
N LEU A 113 0.92 -9.59 -8.61
CA LEU A 113 0.14 -8.67 -9.42
C LEU A 113 0.33 -8.97 -10.90
N LEU A 114 -0.78 -9.16 -11.63
CA LEU A 114 -0.78 -9.42 -13.07
C LEU A 114 -1.08 -8.16 -13.89
N CYS A 115 -2.03 -7.34 -13.43
CA CYS A 115 -2.43 -6.11 -14.11
C CYS A 115 -3.04 -5.12 -13.10
N GLU A 116 -2.94 -3.83 -13.39
CA GLU A 116 -3.63 -2.74 -12.71
C GLU A 116 -4.39 -1.91 -13.74
N ASP A 117 -5.60 -1.48 -13.36
CA ASP A 117 -6.31 -0.34 -13.90
C ASP A 117 -6.64 0.63 -12.74
N ASP A 118 -7.13 1.84 -13.04
CA ASP A 118 -7.38 2.91 -12.04
C ASP A 118 -8.24 2.46 -10.83
N GLU A 119 -9.13 1.48 -11.01
CA GLU A 119 -10.05 0.97 -9.99
C GLU A 119 -9.85 -0.51 -9.63
N MET A 120 -9.02 -1.25 -10.38
CA MET A 120 -8.95 -2.71 -10.28
C MET A 120 -7.52 -3.25 -10.31
N LEU A 121 -7.23 -4.22 -9.45
CA LEU A 121 -6.03 -5.06 -9.53
C LEU A 121 -6.42 -6.47 -9.91
N LEU A 122 -5.79 -7.00 -10.95
CA LEU A 122 -5.81 -8.42 -11.22
C LEU A 122 -4.61 -9.06 -10.54
N MET A 123 -4.86 -9.91 -9.54
CA MET A 123 -3.81 -10.64 -8.82
C MET A 123 -3.94 -12.14 -9.04
N SER A 124 -2.82 -12.81 -9.28
CA SER A 124 -2.68 -14.25 -9.16
C SER A 124 -2.29 -14.58 -7.72
N VAL A 125 -3.12 -15.34 -7.02
CA VAL A 125 -2.76 -15.86 -5.69
C VAL A 125 -2.06 -17.20 -5.94
N PRO A 126 -0.74 -17.31 -5.70
CA PRO A 126 0.03 -18.48 -6.11
C PRO A 126 -0.25 -19.76 -5.27
N GLU A 127 -1.24 -19.77 -4.38
CA GLU A 127 -1.52 -20.94 -3.53
C GLU A 127 -3.01 -21.26 -3.37
N LYS A 128 -3.34 -22.52 -3.65
CA LYS A 128 -4.68 -23.13 -3.49
C LYS A 128 -5.12 -23.28 -2.02
N ASP A 129 -4.25 -23.00 -1.05
CA ASP A 129 -4.43 -23.41 0.36
C ASP A 129 -5.14 -22.40 1.28
N GLN A 130 -5.24 -21.11 0.92
CA GLN A 130 -5.97 -20.14 1.75
C GLN A 130 -7.49 -20.29 1.66
N PHE A 131 -8.05 -20.56 0.48
CA PHE A 131 -9.48 -20.85 0.33
C PHE A 131 -9.87 -22.15 1.05
N GLN A 132 -9.05 -23.20 0.92
CA GLN A 132 -9.25 -24.47 1.59
C GLN A 132 -9.09 -24.36 3.11
N SER A 133 -8.19 -23.52 3.62
CA SER A 133 -8.03 -23.31 5.07
C SER A 133 -9.20 -22.54 5.68
N VAL A 134 -9.73 -21.53 4.98
CA VAL A 134 -10.94 -20.80 5.40
C VAL A 134 -12.17 -21.72 5.33
N MET A 135 -12.33 -22.50 4.25
CA MET A 135 -13.40 -23.52 4.15
C MET A 135 -13.25 -24.60 5.23
N LYS A 136 -12.05 -25.14 5.46
CA LYS A 136 -11.81 -26.17 6.48
C LYS A 136 -12.12 -25.66 7.88
N ARG A 137 -11.76 -24.41 8.21
CA ARG A 137 -12.15 -23.79 9.49
C ARG A 137 -13.66 -23.58 9.60
N ALA A 138 -14.31 -23.13 8.53
CA ALA A 138 -15.76 -22.92 8.52
C ALA A 138 -16.52 -24.25 8.71
N ILE A 139 -16.12 -25.31 8.00
CA ILE A 139 -16.69 -26.65 8.12
C ILE A 139 -16.41 -27.25 9.51
N ALA A 140 -15.17 -27.14 10.01
CA ALA A 140 -14.81 -27.65 11.34
C ALA A 140 -15.60 -26.99 12.47
N THR A 141 -15.97 -25.71 12.31
CA THR A 141 -16.81 -24.99 13.29
C THR A 141 -18.26 -25.47 13.22
N LEU A 142 -18.78 -25.76 12.03
CA LEU A 142 -20.13 -26.30 11.84
C LEU A 142 -20.26 -27.75 12.34
N SER A 143 -19.23 -28.58 12.18
CA SER A 143 -19.22 -29.96 12.69
C SER A 143 -19.02 -30.07 14.20
N ALA A 144 -18.67 -28.98 14.89
CA ALA A 144 -18.52 -28.95 16.34
C ALA A 144 -19.80 -28.48 17.07
N LEU A 145 -20.86 -28.22 16.31
CA LEU A 145 -22.18 -27.77 16.81
C LEU A 145 -23.24 -28.89 16.83
N ASP A 146 -22.88 -30.11 16.43
CA ASP A 146 -23.69 -31.34 16.59
C ASP A 146 -23.17 -32.21 17.75
#